data_AF-A0A392N466-F1
#
_entry.id   AF-A0A392N466-F1
#
_cell.length_a   1.000
_cell.length_b   1.000
_cell.length_c   1.000
_cell.angle_alpha   90.00
_cell.angle_beta   90.00
_cell.angle_gamma   90.00
#
_symmetry.space_group_name_H-M   'P 1'
#
loop_
_entity.id
_entity.type
_entity.pdbx_description
1 polymer ?
#
loop_
_entity_poly.entity_id
_entity_poly.type
_entity_poly.pdbx_seq_one_letter_code
_entity_poly.pdbx_strand_id
1 'polypeptide(L)' 'MEFDRIKHIMDNAFKIKDLGQLKYFLGIEVAHSKRGISICQRKYCLDLLKDTGLIGSKPAPTPLDPSAKVHQDTRCSI' A
#
# COMPACT_ATOMS: atom_id res chain seq x y z
N MET A 1 -20.47 7.49 11.67
CA MET A 1 -21.86 6.98 11.57
C MET A 1 -21.98 5.75 10.66
N GLU A 2 -21.45 5.72 9.44
CA GLU A 2 -21.46 4.49 8.62
C GLU A 2 -20.22 3.61 8.80
N PHE A 3 -19.04 4.25 8.84
CA PHE A 3 -17.77 3.56 9.08
C PHE A 3 -17.74 2.82 10.42
N ASP A 4 -18.29 3.42 11.49
CA ASP A 4 -18.36 2.81 12.82
C ASP A 4 -19.30 1.58 12.85
N ARG A 5 -20.38 1.62 12.06
CA ARG A 5 -21.32 0.50 11.93
C ARG A 5 -20.64 -0.68 11.23
N ILE A 6 -19.91 -0.44 10.14
CA ILE A 6 -19.16 -1.47 9.41
C ILE A 6 -18.08 -2.07 10.31
N LYS A 7 -17.33 -1.23 11.04
CA LYS A 7 -16.35 -1.70 12.03
C LYS A 7 -16.97 -2.64 13.05
N HIS A 8 -18.13 -2.29 13.60
CA HIS A 8 -18.77 -3.09 14.64
C HIS A 8 -19.28 -4.45 14.11
N ILE A 9 -19.79 -4.49 12.87
CA ILE A 9 -20.18 -5.75 12.21
C ILE A 9 -18.96 -6.64 11.98
N MET A 10 -17.86 -6.06 11.46
CA MET A 10 -16.63 -6.81 11.22
C MET A 10 -15.97 -7.27 12.52
N ASP A 11 -16.05 -6.49 13.60
CA ASP A 11 -15.51 -6.88 14.91
C ASP A 11 -16.29 -8.03 15.53
N ASN A 12 -17.62 -7.98 15.45
CA ASN A 12 -18.46 -9.08 15.91
C ASN A 12 -18.28 -10.37 15.10
N ALA A 13 -18.06 -10.27 13.78
CA ALA A 13 -17.92 -11.44 12.91
C ALA A 13 -16.50 -12.03 12.88
N PHE A 14 -15.46 -11.19 12.96
CA PHE A 14 -14.07 -11.58 12.71
C PHE A 14 -13.09 -11.18 13.83
N LYS A 15 -13.56 -10.56 14.93
CA LYS A 15 -12.73 -9.99 16.00
C LYS A 15 -11.58 -9.14 15.46
N ILE A 16 -11.93 -8.10 14.70
CA ILE A 16 -10.95 -7.22 14.10
C ILE A 16 -10.35 -6.29 15.16
N LYS A 17 -9.02 -6.24 15.24
CA LYS A 17 -8.36 -5.18 16.02
C LYS A 17 -8.46 -3.87 15.25
N ASP A 18 -9.14 -2.87 15.81
CA ASP A 18 -9.05 -1.50 15.31
C ASP A 18 -7.66 -0.94 15.68
N LEU A 19 -6.78 -0.88 14.68
CA LEU A 19 -5.43 -0.32 14.81
C LEU A 19 -5.43 1.21 14.63
N GLY A 20 -6.61 1.82 14.49
CA GLY A 20 -6.78 3.23 14.20
C GLY A 20 -6.45 3.56 12.74
N GLN A 21 -6.04 4.80 12.49
CA GLN A 21 -5.71 5.25 11.15
C GLN A 21 -4.41 4.61 10.66
N LEU A 22 -4.50 3.83 9.59
CA LEU A 22 -3.36 3.14 8.97
C LEU A 22 -2.31 4.15 8.52
N LYS A 23 -1.17 4.21 9.22
CA LYS A 23 -0.03 5.08 8.85
C LYS A 23 1.03 4.34 8.05
N TYR A 24 1.19 3.04 8.31
CA TYR A 24 2.21 2.20 7.69
C TYR A 24 1.65 0.80 7.45
N PHE A 25 1.86 0.26 6.26
CA PHE A 25 1.53 -1.13 5.93
C PHE A 25 2.64 -1.73 5.08
N LEU A 26 3.26 -2.82 5.53
CA LEU A 26 4.33 -3.51 4.80
C LEU A 26 5.49 -2.59 4.34
N GLY A 27 5.81 -1.54 5.11
CA GLY A 27 6.84 -0.55 4.73
C GLY A 27 6.35 0.56 3.78
N ILE A 28 5.09 0.52 3.37
CA ILE A 28 4.41 1.56 2.60
C ILE A 28 3.81 2.58 3.57
N GLU A 29 4.12 3.85 3.38
CA GLU A 29 3.56 4.92 4.20
C GLU A 29 2.21 5.37 3.61
N VAL A 30 1.24 5.59 4.48
CA VAL A 30 -0.12 5.96 4.11
C VAL A 30 -0.49 7.26 4.81
N ALA A 31 -0.62 8.32 4.02
CA ALA A 31 -1.06 9.62 4.47
C ALA A 31 -2.56 9.77 4.19
N HIS A 32 -3.30 10.22 5.19
CA HIS A 32 -4.73 10.44 5.08
C HIS A 32 -5.01 11.93 5.05
N SER A 33 -5.75 12.38 4.05
CA SER A 33 -6.22 13.76 3.91
C SER A 33 -7.74 13.80 3.92
N LYS A 34 -8.33 14.98 4.15
CA LYS A 34 -9.79 15.17 4.03
C LYS A 34 -10.33 14.85 2.63
N ARG A 35 -9.46 14.84 1.62
CA ARG A 35 -9.82 14.57 0.21
C ARG A 35 -9.61 13.10 -0.19
N GLY A 36 -8.98 12.28 0.64
CA GLY A 36 -8.67 10.89 0.32
C GLY A 36 -7.33 10.43 0.90
N ILE A 37 -6.90 9.26 0.44
CA ILE A 37 -5.69 8.57 0.90
C ILE A 37 -4.57 8.81 -0.12
N SER A 38 -3.37 9.14 0.37
CA SER A 38 -2.15 9.28 -0.41
C SER A 38 -1.13 8.25 0.08
N ILE A 39 -0.47 7.57 -0.84
CA ILE A 39 0.43 6.46 -0.53
C ILE A 39 1.84 6.85 -0.94
N CYS A 40 2.82 6.64 -0.07
CA CYS A 40 4.24 6.83 -0.32
C CYS A 40 4.96 5.48 -0.23
N GLN A 41 5.51 5.01 -1.36
CA GLN A 41 6.23 3.74 -1.44
C GLN A 41 7.76 3.92 -1.37
N ARG A 42 8.26 5.14 -1.23
CA ARG A 42 9.71 5.42 -1.26
C ARG A 42 10.49 4.55 -0.30
N LYS A 43 10.00 4.42 0.94
CA LYS A 43 10.62 3.61 1.98
C LYS A 43 10.65 2.12 1.59
N TYR A 44 9.50 1.58 1.19
CA TYR A 44 9.37 0.22 0.68
C TYR A 44 10.34 -0.08 -0.47
N CYS A 45 10.43 0.78 -1.47
CA CYS A 45 11.34 0.59 -2.60
C CYS A 45 12.81 0.60 -2.16
N LEU A 46 13.19 1.48 -1.22
CA LEU A 46 14.56 1.53 -0.70
C LEU A 46 14.91 0.29 0.12
N ASP A 47 13.99 -0.17 0.96
CA ASP A 47 14.19 -1.39 1.75
C ASP A 47 14.29 -2.62 0.82
N LEU A 48 13.44 -2.70 -0.21
CA LEU A 48 13.52 -3.75 -1.23
C LEU A 48 14.85 -3.73 -2.00
N LEU A 49 15.32 -2.54 -2.40
CA LEU A 49 16.63 -2.39 -3.05
C LEU A 49 17.77 -2.76 -2.10
N LYS A 50 17.62 -2.52 -0.80
CA LYS A 50 18.59 -2.94 0.21
C LYS A 50 18.66 -4.45 0.32
N ASP A 51 17.50 -5.09 0.46
CA ASP A 51 17.37 -6.53 0.67
C ASP A 51 17.83 -7.32 -0.56
N THR A 52 17.64 -6.76 -1.76
CA THR A 52 18.14 -7.34 -3.02
C THR A 52 19.59 -6.97 -3.35
N GLY A 53 20.23 -6.09 -2.56
CA GLY A 53 21.60 -5.65 -2.80
C GLY A 53 21.76 -4.68 -3.99
N LEU A 54 20.68 -4.01 -4.41
CA LEU A 54 20.60 -3.18 -5.62
C LEU A 54 20.64 -1.66 -5.38
N ILE A 55 20.86 -1.17 -4.16
CA ILE A 55 20.87 0.28 -3.83
C ILE A 55 21.79 1.10 -4.75
N GLY A 56 22.95 0.56 -5.13
CA GLY A 56 23.93 1.22 -6.00
C GLY A 56 23.91 0.75 -7.45
N SER A 57 22.89 -0.01 -7.86
CA SER A 57 22.81 -0.55 -9.21
C SER A 57 22.63 0.57 -10.24
N LYS A 58 23.18 0.36 -11.45
CA LYS A 58 22.95 1.27 -12.57
C LYS A 58 21.44 1.33 -12.88
N PRO A 59 20.89 2.51 -13.22
CA PRO A 59 19.50 2.62 -13.66
C PRO A 59 19.22 1.66 -14.83
N ALA A 60 17.99 1.14 -14.89
CA ALA A 60 17.58 0.34 -16.03
C ALA A 60 17.68 1.18 -17.32
N PRO A 61 18.20 0.61 -18.43
CA PRO A 61 18.32 1.32 -19.70
C PRO A 61 16.95 1.77 -20.25
N THR A 62 15.89 1.08 -19.85
CA THR A 62 14.50 1.44 -20.12
C THR A 62 13.79 1.62 -18.78
N PRO A 63 13.64 2.86 -18.27
CA PRO A 63 12.94 3.10 -17.02
C PRO A 63 11.45 2.80 -17.17
N LEU A 64 10.82 2.35 -16.09
CA LEU A 64 9.36 2.20 -16.04
C LEU A 64 8.70 3.58 -16.13
N ASP A 65 7.73 3.74 -17.02
CA ASP A 65 6.94 4.98 -17.10
C ASP A 65 6.08 5.14 -15.83
N PRO A 66 6.29 6.21 -15.02
CA PRO A 66 5.50 6.44 -13.80
C PRO A 66 4.00 6.66 -14.07
N SER A 67 3.63 7.04 -15.30
CA SER A 67 2.25 7.26 -15.72
C SER A 67 1.60 6.02 -16.34
N ALA A 68 2.37 4.93 -16.51
CA ALA A 68 1.84 3.68 -17.04
C ALA A 68 0.77 3.13 -16.09
N LYS A 69 -0.48 3.10 -16.56
CA LYS A 69 -1.57 2.45 -15.85
C LYS A 69 -1.34 0.94 -15.88
N VAL A 70 -0.88 0.39 -14.77
CA VAL A 70 -0.89 -1.06 -14.54
C VAL A 70 -2.33 -1.53 -14.60
N HIS A 71 -2.68 -2.27 -15.66
CA HIS A 71 -4.00 -2.88 -15.77
C HIS A 71 -4.12 -3.96 -14.69
N GLN A 72 -5.18 -3.86 -13.90
CA GLN A 72 -5.53 -4.90 -12.93
C GLN A 72 -6.08 -6.09 -13.73
N ASP A 73 -5.32 -7.17 -13.84
CA ASP A 73 -5.81 -8.39 -14.50
C ASP A 73 -6.80 -9.09 -13.55
N THR A 74 -8.10 -8.89 -13.80
CA THR A 74 -9.19 -9.44 -12.98
C THR A 74 -9.37 -10.96 -13.21
N ARG A 75 -8.40 -11.70 -13.76
CA ARG A 75 -8.55 -13.12 -14.14
C ARG A 75 -7.84 -14.13 -13.25
N CYS A 76 -7.38 -13.73 -12.06
CA CYS A 76 -7.00 -14.70 -11.03
C CYS A 76 -7.66 -14.36 -9.70
N SER A 77 -8.92 -14.74 -9.57
CA SER A 77 -9.52 -15.08 -8.28
C SER A 77 -9.53 -16.61 -8.22
N ILE A 78 -8.68 -17.17 -7.36
CA ILE A 78 -8.81 -18.54 -6.84
C ILE A 78 -9.99 -18.59 -5.88
#